data_AF-A0A438BLP6-F1
#
_entry.id   AF-A0A438BLP6-F1
#
_cell.length_a   1.000
_cell.length_b   1.000
_cell.length_c   1.000
_cell.angle_alpha   90.00
_cell.angle_beta   90.00
_cell.angle_gamma   90.00
#
_symmetry.space_group_name_H-M   'P 1'
#
loop_
_entity.id
_entity.type
_entity.pdbx_description
1 polymer ?
#
loop_
_entity_poly.entity_id
_entity_poly.type
_entity_poly.pdbx_seq_one_letter_code
_entity_poly.pdbx_strand_id
1 'polypeptide(L)'
;MMEILVKWRPKDLTTFRNESSSIFLKDKYFLFERWQDYHIAFLVKEFLRFQDVVVQWTMHPWERDARMARKALDGHPQAYGLLIELACIKSSDGLLGARKAYQSLYGESIEEDVASRVEGIKRQCWLGYCER
;
A
#
# COMPACT_ATOMS: atom_id res chain seq x y z
N MET A 1 -3.23 -0.57 20.04
CA MET A 1 -4.28 -0.59 19.00
C MET A 1 -4.95 -1.97 18.87
N MET A 2 -4.20 -3.09 18.86
CA MET A 2 -4.78 -4.46 18.81
C MET A 2 -5.46 -4.95 20.11
N GLU A 3 -5.30 -4.27 21.23
CA GLU A 3 -5.86 -4.69 22.54
C GLU A 3 -7.39 -4.80 22.57
N ILE A 4 -8.09 -4.14 21.63
CA ILE A 4 -9.56 -4.19 21.53
C ILE A 4 -10.02 -5.54 20.95
N LEU A 5 -9.28 -6.11 20.00
CA LEU A 5 -9.61 -7.42 19.41
C LEU A 5 -9.32 -8.57 20.39
N VAL A 6 -8.31 -8.41 21.26
CA VAL A 6 -7.91 -9.42 22.26
C VAL A 6 -8.91 -9.49 23.44
N LYS A 7 -9.72 -8.45 23.66
CA LYS A 7 -10.69 -8.37 24.78
C LYS A 7 -12.09 -8.89 24.46
N TRP A 8 -12.29 -9.54 23.31
CA TRP A 8 -13.60 -10.09 22.94
C TRP A 8 -14.06 -11.14 23.96
N ARG A 9 -15.22 -10.92 24.57
CA ARG A 9 -15.81 -11.90 25.48
C ARG A 9 -16.43 -13.02 24.65
N PRO A 10 -16.56 -14.24 25.20
CA PRO A 10 -17.23 -15.34 24.50
C PRO A 10 -18.63 -15.00 23.98
N LYS A 11 -19.37 -14.13 24.70
CA LYS A 11 -20.69 -13.64 24.30
C LYS A 11 -20.64 -12.80 23.01
N ASP A 12 -19.63 -11.93 22.88
CA ASP A 12 -19.45 -11.05 21.73
C ASP A 12 -19.12 -11.87 20.47
N LEU A 13 -18.29 -12.91 20.64
CA LEU A 13 -17.98 -13.87 19.58
C LEU A 13 -19.24 -14.61 19.11
N THR A 14 -20.08 -15.09 20.04
CA THR A 14 -21.33 -15.76 19.66
C THR A 14 -22.30 -14.82 18.95
N THR A 15 -22.43 -13.56 19.39
CA THR A 15 -23.28 -12.56 18.72
C THR A 15 -22.80 -12.29 17.30
N PHE A 16 -21.50 -12.02 17.12
CA PHE A 16 -20.92 -11.80 15.80
C PHE A 16 -21.11 -12.98 14.86
N ARG A 17 -20.92 -14.23 15.35
CA ARG A 17 -21.12 -15.44 14.55
C ARG A 17 -22.57 -15.62 14.10
N ASN A 18 -23.52 -15.35 15.01
CA ASN A 18 -24.94 -15.46 14.71
C ASN A 18 -25.38 -14.39 13.69
N GLU A 19 -24.90 -13.16 13.85
CA GLU A 19 -25.19 -12.06 12.91
C GLU A 19 -24.52 -12.25 11.55
N SER A 20 -23.35 -12.88 11.53
CA SER A 20 -22.56 -13.15 10.32
C SER A 20 -22.72 -14.59 9.82
N SER A 21 -23.90 -15.18 10.00
CA SER A 21 -24.15 -16.60 9.70
C SER A 21 -23.88 -17.00 8.24
N SER A 22 -23.90 -16.06 7.29
CA SER A 22 -23.53 -16.31 5.90
C SER A 22 -22.04 -16.63 5.69
N ILE A 23 -21.16 -16.24 6.62
CA ILE A 23 -19.72 -16.47 6.57
C ILE A 23 -19.36 -17.86 7.14
N PHE A 24 -20.26 -18.44 7.94
CA PHE A 24 -20.02 -19.68 8.68
C PHE A 24 -20.88 -20.82 8.13
N LEU A 25 -20.25 -21.93 7.77
CA LEU A 25 -20.92 -23.16 7.37
C LEU A 25 -20.89 -24.16 8.52
N LYS A 26 -22.05 -24.72 8.86
CA LYS A 26 -22.11 -25.86 9.76
C LYS A 26 -21.44 -27.06 9.10
N ASP A 27 -20.50 -27.66 9.81
CA ASP A 27 -19.93 -28.91 9.36
C ASP A 27 -20.98 -30.02 9.43
N LYS A 28 -21.01 -30.87 8.40
CA LYS A 28 -22.02 -31.93 8.28
C LYS A 28 -21.73 -33.12 9.20
N TYR A 29 -20.46 -33.35 9.52
CA TYR A 29 -19.99 -34.53 10.25
C TYR A 29 -19.59 -34.20 11.69
N PHE A 30 -19.12 -32.98 11.92
CA PHE A 30 -18.66 -32.50 13.22
C PHE A 30 -19.55 -31.37 13.73
N LEU A 31 -19.75 -31.27 15.05
CA LEU A 31 -20.61 -30.26 15.67
C LEU A 31 -19.91 -28.92 15.85
N PHE A 32 -19.38 -28.35 14.76
CA PHE A 32 -18.80 -27.01 14.75
C PHE A 32 -19.09 -26.26 13.45
N GLU A 33 -18.88 -24.94 13.50
CA GLU A 33 -19.02 -24.07 12.34
C GLU A 33 -17.64 -23.73 11.78
N ARG A 34 -17.41 -24.11 10.53
CA ARG A 34 -16.24 -23.69 9.77
C ARG A 34 -16.54 -22.40 9.00
N TRP A 35 -15.49 -21.75 8.54
CA TRP A 35 -15.53 -20.47 7.84
C TRP A 35 -15.55 -20.78 6.34
N GLN A 36 -16.19 -19.92 5.56
CA GLN A 36 -16.15 -20.03 4.10
C GLN A 36 -14.85 -19.41 3.56
N ASP A 37 -13.99 -20.23 2.98
CA ASP A 37 -12.66 -19.81 2.51
C ASP A 37 -12.71 -18.60 1.58
N TYR A 38 -13.71 -18.54 0.68
CA TYR A 38 -13.91 -17.40 -0.22
C TYR A 38 -14.13 -16.08 0.53
N HIS A 39 -15.03 -16.07 1.51
CA HIS A 39 -15.34 -14.87 2.29
C HIS A 39 -14.15 -14.42 3.13
N ILE A 40 -13.35 -15.36 3.63
CA ILE A 40 -12.16 -15.08 4.41
C ILE A 40 -11.05 -14.52 3.52
N ALA A 41 -10.81 -15.12 2.35
CA ALA A 41 -9.86 -14.60 1.38
C ALA A 41 -10.24 -13.18 0.94
N PHE A 42 -11.52 -12.92 0.72
CA PHE A 42 -12.04 -11.58 0.43
C PHE A 42 -11.79 -10.61 1.60
N LEU A 43 -12.13 -11.01 2.83
CA LEU A 43 -11.94 -10.18 4.02
C LEU A 43 -10.47 -9.84 4.25
N VAL A 44 -9.57 -10.81 4.12
CA VAL A 44 -8.11 -10.60 4.22
C VAL A 44 -7.65 -9.59 3.19
N LYS A 45 -8.11 -9.70 1.94
CA LYS A 45 -7.77 -8.74 0.88
C LYS A 45 -8.23 -7.32 1.22
N GLU A 46 -9.44 -7.15 1.73
CA GLU A 46 -9.96 -5.83 2.11
C GLU A 46 -9.22 -5.24 3.31
N PHE A 47 -8.85 -6.05 4.31
CA PHE A 47 -8.01 -5.59 5.42
C PHE A 47 -6.63 -5.13 4.97
N LEU A 48 -6.00 -5.83 4.03
CA LEU A 48 -4.72 -5.40 3.45
C LEU A 48 -4.86 -4.06 2.71
N ARG A 49 -5.93 -3.88 1.93
CA ARG A 49 -6.22 -2.59 1.27
C ARG A 49 -6.42 -1.47 2.27
N PHE A 50 -7.19 -1.72 3.33
CA PHE A 50 -7.42 -0.75 4.39
C PHE A 50 -6.11 -0.36 5.10
N GLN A 51 -5.30 -1.36 5.45
CA GLN A 51 -3.99 -1.15 6.05
C GLN A 51 -3.11 -0.27 5.16
N ASP A 52 -3.02 -0.59 3.86
CA ASP A 52 -2.22 0.20 2.91
C ASP A 52 -2.65 1.67 2.85
N VAL A 53 -3.96 1.93 2.86
CA VAL A 53 -4.51 3.29 2.85
C VAL A 53 -4.17 4.03 4.14
N VAL A 54 -4.41 3.41 5.30
CA VAL A 54 -4.14 4.03 6.61
C VAL A 54 -2.66 4.36 6.75
N VAL A 55 -1.78 3.41 6.39
CA VAL A 55 -0.33 3.61 6.45
C VAL A 55 0.08 4.79 5.56
N GLN A 56 -0.36 4.83 4.30
CA GLN A 56 -0.05 5.93 3.39
C GLN A 56 -0.63 7.28 3.84
N TRP A 57 -1.79 7.29 4.50
CA TRP A 57 -2.39 8.51 5.03
C TRP A 57 -1.63 9.08 6.22
N THR A 58 -1.07 8.22 7.05
CA THR A 58 -0.31 8.64 8.24
C THR A 58 1.13 9.07 7.94
N MET A 59 1.68 8.73 6.78
CA MET A 59 3.03 9.13 6.37
C MET A 59 3.12 10.63 6.08
N HIS A 60 4.31 11.19 6.32
CA HIS A 60 4.64 12.51 5.79
C HIS A 60 4.49 12.50 4.24
N PRO A 61 3.88 13.52 3.61
CA PRO A 61 3.64 13.51 2.17
C PRO A 61 4.91 13.24 1.34
N TRP A 62 6.04 13.82 1.74
CA TRP A 62 7.34 13.59 1.08
C TRP A 62 7.82 12.15 1.21
N GLU A 63 7.66 11.52 2.38
CA GLU A 63 8.00 10.10 2.57
C GLU A 63 7.10 9.20 1.72
N ARG A 64 5.79 9.48 1.71
CA ARG A 64 4.85 8.71 0.88
C ARG A 64 5.26 8.74 -0.58
N ASP A 65 5.54 9.92 -1.11
CA ASP A 65 5.92 10.09 -2.51
C ASP A 65 7.26 9.39 -2.81
N ALA A 66 8.23 9.48 -1.90
CA ALA A 66 9.52 8.78 -2.01
C ALA A 66 9.34 7.25 -2.05
N ARG A 67 8.56 6.68 -1.13
CA ARG A 67 8.26 5.24 -1.10
C ARG A 67 7.50 4.79 -2.34
N MET A 68 6.59 5.62 -2.84
CA MET A 68 5.82 5.34 -4.04
C MET A 68 6.72 5.30 -5.28
N ALA A 69 7.68 6.23 -5.38
CA ALA A 69 8.69 6.20 -6.43
C ALA A 69 9.57 4.95 -6.36
N ARG A 70 10.04 4.56 -5.16
CA ARG A 70 10.84 3.34 -4.99
C ARG A 70 10.05 2.10 -5.44
N LYS A 71 8.78 2.01 -5.04
CA LYS A 71 7.89 0.92 -5.45
C LYS A 71 7.70 0.86 -6.96
N ALA A 72 7.66 1.99 -7.65
CA ALA A 72 7.59 2.03 -9.12
C ALA A 72 8.89 1.54 -9.77
N LEU A 73 10.04 1.85 -9.18
CA LEU A 73 11.37 1.43 -9.64
C LEU A 73 11.70 -0.04 -9.36
N ASP A 74 11.14 -0.61 -8.29
CA ASP A 74 11.25 -2.04 -7.97
C ASP A 74 10.20 -2.88 -8.74
N GLY A 75 9.25 -2.23 -9.42
CA GLY A 75 8.18 -2.87 -10.17
C GLY A 75 8.52 -3.18 -11.63
N HIS A 76 7.52 -3.64 -12.40
CA HIS A 76 7.68 -3.85 -13.85
C HIS A 76 7.76 -2.51 -14.61
N PRO A 77 8.33 -2.47 -15.82
CA PRO A 77 8.49 -1.22 -16.61
C PRO A 77 7.20 -0.44 -16.91
N GLN A 78 6.03 -1.09 -16.79
CA GLN A 78 4.71 -0.44 -16.85
C GLN A 78 4.46 0.49 -15.66
N ALA A 79 5.01 0.17 -14.48
CA ALA A 79 4.89 0.97 -13.26
C ALA A 79 5.62 2.32 -13.32
N TYR A 80 6.57 2.49 -14.26
CA TYR A 80 7.30 3.75 -14.44
C TYR A 80 6.40 4.93 -14.84
N GLY A 81 5.16 4.68 -15.31
CA GLY A 81 4.18 5.74 -15.54
C GLY A 81 3.88 6.54 -14.26
N LEU A 82 3.93 5.88 -13.11
CA LEU A 82 3.67 6.51 -11.81
C LEU A 82 4.76 7.54 -11.42
N LEU A 83 5.99 7.36 -11.87
CA LEU A 83 7.06 8.35 -11.68
C LEU A 83 6.75 9.65 -12.44
N ILE A 84 6.25 9.52 -13.68
CA ILE A 84 5.85 10.66 -14.51
C ILE A 84 4.64 11.37 -13.88
N GLU A 85 3.64 10.61 -13.41
CA GLU A 85 2.48 11.17 -12.71
C GLU A 85 2.89 11.97 -11.47
N LEU A 86 3.78 11.42 -10.63
CA LEU A 86 4.32 12.13 -9.48
C LEU A 86 5.02 13.44 -9.90
N ALA A 87 5.84 13.41 -10.95
CA ALA A 87 6.53 14.59 -11.46
C ALA A 87 5.59 15.65 -12.08
N CYS A 88 4.41 15.24 -12.55
CA CYS A 88 3.42 16.13 -13.15
C CYS A 88 2.45 16.75 -12.11
N ILE A 89 2.09 16.00 -11.06
CA ILE A 89 1.05 16.42 -10.10
C ILE A 89 1.65 17.21 -8.93
N LYS A 90 2.91 16.97 -8.58
CA LYS A 90 3.55 17.60 -7.43
C LYS A 90 4.10 18.99 -7.79
N SER A 91 4.03 19.92 -6.84
CA SER A 91 4.73 21.19 -6.93
C SER A 91 6.25 20.98 -6.83
N SER A 92 7.04 21.97 -7.28
CA SER A 92 8.52 21.92 -7.19
C SER A 92 8.99 21.69 -5.75
N ASP A 93 8.42 22.38 -4.76
CA ASP A 93 8.71 22.15 -3.34
C ASP A 93 8.33 20.74 -2.87
N GLY A 94 7.21 20.21 -3.35
CA GLY A 94 6.78 18.84 -3.06
C GLY A 94 7.76 17.80 -3.60
N LEU A 95 8.23 18.00 -4.84
CA LEU A 95 9.25 17.15 -5.46
C LEU A 95 10.59 17.25 -4.73
N LEU A 96 11.06 18.47 -4.41
CA LEU A 96 12.27 18.66 -3.63
C LEU A 96 12.19 17.96 -2.26
N GLY A 97 11.06 18.06 -1.59
CA GLY A 97 10.79 17.35 -0.34
C GLY A 97 10.86 15.84 -0.51
N ALA A 98 10.19 15.30 -1.54
CA ALA A 98 10.21 13.87 -1.84
C ALA A 98 11.63 13.36 -2.15
N ARG A 99 12.44 14.13 -2.88
CA ARG A 99 13.85 13.81 -3.15
C ARG A 99 14.69 13.71 -1.88
N LYS A 100 14.55 14.69 -0.98
CA LYS A 100 15.22 14.66 0.33
C LYS A 100 14.79 13.45 1.16
N ALA A 101 13.49 13.15 1.18
CA ALA A 101 12.97 11.98 1.87
C ALA A 101 13.50 10.67 1.25
N TYR A 102 13.55 10.59 -0.09
CA TYR A 102 14.09 9.44 -0.81
C TYR A 102 15.55 9.17 -0.45
N GLN A 103 16.39 10.20 -0.55
CA GLN A 103 17.80 10.10 -0.21
C GLN A 103 18.01 9.72 1.26
N SER A 104 17.18 10.25 2.17
CA SER A 104 17.23 9.88 3.59
C SER A 104 16.80 8.44 3.86
N LEU A 105 15.87 7.88 3.08
CA LEU A 105 15.33 6.53 3.28
C LEU A 105 16.18 5.45 2.60
N TYR A 106 16.76 5.75 1.44
CA TYR A 106 17.39 4.76 0.56
C TYR A 106 18.90 4.99 0.36
N GLY A 107 19.43 6.15 0.77
CA GLY A 107 20.86 6.47 0.66
C GLY A 107 21.34 6.82 -0.76
N GLU A 108 20.44 6.85 -1.74
CA GLU A 108 20.71 7.18 -3.14
C GLU A 108 19.74 8.26 -3.63
N SER A 109 20.11 9.01 -4.67
CA SER A 109 19.18 9.96 -5.27
C SER A 109 18.15 9.22 -6.14
N ILE A 110 16.94 9.76 -6.18
CA ILE A 110 15.89 9.22 -7.06
C ILE A 110 16.28 9.39 -8.54
N GLU A 111 17.03 10.45 -8.88
CA GLU A 111 17.54 10.68 -10.23
C GLU A 111 18.54 9.62 -10.69
N GLU A 112 19.49 9.25 -9.84
CA GLU A 112 20.46 8.18 -10.12
C GLU A 112 19.77 6.82 -10.24
N ASP A 113 18.82 6.54 -9.34
CA ASP A 113 18.11 5.26 -9.34
C ASP A 113 17.23 5.12 -10.60
N VAL A 114 16.50 6.17 -10.98
CA VAL A 114 15.76 6.24 -12.25
C VAL A 114 16.70 6.08 -13.45
N ALA A 115 17.85 6.77 -13.43
CA ALA A 115 18.84 6.65 -14.49
C ALA A 115 19.37 5.23 -14.65
N SER A 116 19.52 4.48 -13.56
CA SER A 116 20.05 3.11 -13.63
C SER A 116 19.03 2.07 -14.10
N ARG A 117 17.72 2.29 -13.87
CA ARG A 117 16.65 1.28 -14.09
C ARG A 117 15.69 1.59 -15.23
N VAL A 118 15.59 2.85 -15.63
CA VAL A 118 14.62 3.32 -16.62
C VAL A 118 15.35 3.72 -17.90
N GLU A 119 14.91 3.18 -19.03
CA GLU A 119 15.47 3.48 -20.34
C GLU A 119 14.49 4.28 -21.21
N GLY A 120 15.04 4.97 -22.22
CA GLY A 120 14.28 5.66 -23.25
C GLY A 120 13.49 6.89 -22.77
N ILE A 121 12.36 7.15 -23.44
CA ILE A 121 11.57 8.38 -23.28
C ILE A 121 11.08 8.58 -21.85
N LYS A 122 10.75 7.52 -21.12
CA LYS A 122 10.25 7.62 -19.74
C LYS A 122 11.29 8.23 -18.80
N ARG A 123 12.57 7.85 -18.96
CA ARG A 123 13.68 8.45 -18.21
C ARG A 123 13.85 9.93 -18.56
N GLN A 124 13.83 10.27 -19.85
CA GLN A 124 13.97 11.66 -20.30
C GLN A 124 12.84 12.55 -19.79
N CYS A 125 11.59 12.08 -19.87
CA CYS A 125 10.44 12.81 -19.33
C CYS A 125 10.59 13.07 -17.84
N TRP A 126 10.98 12.04 -17.08
CA TRP A 126 11.07 12.18 -15.63
C TRP A 126 12.19 13.13 -15.20
N LEU A 127 13.39 13.03 -15.80
CA LEU A 127 14.49 13.95 -15.54
C LEU A 127 14.13 15.39 -15.92
N GLY A 128 13.50 15.60 -17.09
CA GLY A 128 13.08 16.94 -17.52
C GLY A 128 12.01 17.58 -16.64
N TYR A 129 11.15 16.78 -16.01
CA TYR A 129 10.13 17.31 -15.08
C TYR A 129 10.68 17.60 -13.67
N CYS A 130 11.77 16.94 -13.26
CA CYS A 130 12.39 17.14 -11.95
C CYS A 130 13.26 18.40 -11.85
N GLU A 131 13.63 19.00 -12.99
CA GLU A 131 14.38 20.27 -13.06
C GLU A 131 13.49 21.52 -12.95
N ARG A 132 12.17 21.36 -12.73
CA ARG A 132 11.22 22.46 -12.56
C ARG A 132 11.10 23.01 -11.14
#